data_AF-A0A662QB24-F1
#
_entry.id   AF-A0A662QB24-F1
#
_cell.length_a   1.000
_cell.length_b   1.000
_cell.length_c   1.000
_cell.angle_alpha   90.00
_cell.angle_beta   90.00
_cell.angle_gamma   90.00
#
_symmetry.space_group_name_H-M   'P 1'
#
loop_
_entity.id
_entity.type
_entity.pdbx_description
1 polymer ?
#
loop_
_entity_poly.entity_id
_entity_poly.type
_entity_poly.pdbx_seq_one_letter_code
_entity_poly.pdbx_strand_id
1 'polypeptide(L)' 'MQAKIRQIGSIHTPFREIREVPRQSALAEAICEVEVFKEYEEGLKDIETFSHIFVLYWLHKSEGFSL' A
#
# COMPACT_ATOMS: atom_id res chain seq x y z
N MET A 1 5.70 -4.87 25.54
CA MET A 1 6.29 -5.38 24.28
C MET A 1 5.86 -4.40 23.19
N GLN A 2 6.78 -3.79 22.45
CA GLN A 2 6.46 -2.77 21.45
C GLN A 2 6.65 -3.38 20.05
N ALA A 3 5.62 -3.30 19.21
CA ALA A 3 5.73 -3.74 17.82
C ALA A 3 6.54 -2.72 17.01
N LYS A 4 7.49 -3.20 16.21
CA LYS A 4 8.21 -2.38 15.21
C LYS A 4 7.71 -2.77 13.83
N ILE A 5 7.39 -1.76 13.02
CA ILE A 5 6.98 -1.96 11.63
C ILE A 5 8.20 -1.70 10.75
N ARG A 6 8.46 -2.60 9.81
CA ARG A 6 9.48 -2.43 8.77
C ARG A 6 8.78 -2.29 7.43
N GLN A 7 9.12 -1.25 6.68
CA GLN A 7 8.64 -1.07 5.32
C GLN A 7 9.19 -2.18 4.43
N ILE A 8 8.32 -2.79 3.61
CA ILE A 8 8.68 -3.89 2.70
C ILE A 8 8.62 -3.49 1.22
N GLY A 9 8.24 -2.25 0.92
CA GLY A 9 7.98 -1.81 -0.43
C GLY A 9 7.43 -0.39 -0.50
N SER A 10 7.07 0.03 -1.71
CA SER A 10 6.49 1.34 -2.02
C SER A 10 5.26 1.18 -2.91
N ILE A 11 4.33 2.14 -2.86
CA ILE A 11 3.14 2.16 -3.72
C ILE A 11 3.26 3.34 -4.68
N HIS A 12 3.25 3.06 -5.98
CA HIS A 12 3.23 4.05 -7.04
C HIS A 12 1.80 4.24 -7.52
N THR A 13 1.32 5.49 -7.49
CA THR A 13 -0.06 5.85 -7.85
C THR A 13 -0.07 7.02 -8.82
N PRO A 14 -1.13 7.21 -9.61
CA PRO A 14 -1.29 8.41 -10.42
C PRO A 14 -1.58 9.67 -9.59
N PHE A 15 -1.91 9.53 -8.30
CA PHE A 15 -2.26 10.64 -7.41
C PHE A 15 -0.98 11.36 -6.94
N ARG A 16 -0.87 12.65 -7.24
CA ARG A 16 0.29 13.48 -6.86
C ARG A 16 0.01 14.27 -5.58
N GLU A 17 -1.26 14.54 -5.31
CA GLU A 17 -1.73 15.33 -4.17
C GLU A 17 -2.81 14.59 -3.38
N ILE A 18 -2.91 14.88 -2.06
CA ILE A 18 -3.87 14.20 -1.16
C ILE A 18 -5.32 14.39 -1.64
N ARG A 19 -5.65 15.55 -2.22
CA ARG A 19 -7.00 15.84 -2.74
C ARG A 19 -7.41 14.99 -3.94
N GLU A 20 -6.45 14.39 -4.63
CA GLU A 20 -6.70 13.49 -5.77
C GLU A 20 -6.96 12.05 -5.31
N VAL A 21 -6.54 11.70 -4.09
CA VAL A 21 -6.73 10.36 -3.54
C VAL A 21 -8.22 10.11 -3.31
N PRO A 22 -8.79 9.02 -3.85
CA PRO A 22 -10.20 8.71 -3.67
C PRO A 22 -10.49 8.43 -2.20
N ARG A 23 -11.64 8.90 -1.71
CA ARG A 23 -12.09 8.61 -0.33
C ARG A 23 -12.25 7.12 -0.06
N GLN A 24 -12.60 6.35 -1.10
CA GLN A 24 -12.68 4.89 -1.08
C GLN A 24 -12.03 4.37 -2.34
N SER A 25 -11.12 3.40 -2.21
CA SER A 25 -10.41 2.80 -3.34
C SER A 25 -11.35 2.20 -4.39
N ALA A 26 -12.47 1.61 -3.96
CA ALA A 26 -13.49 1.03 -4.85
C ALA A 26 -14.16 2.05 -5.79
N LEU A 27 -14.01 3.36 -5.55
CA LEU A 27 -14.58 4.42 -6.37
C LEU A 27 -13.63 4.92 -7.45
N ALA A 28 -12.41 4.38 -7.53
CA ALA A 28 -11.42 4.78 -8.51
C ALA A 28 -11.09 3.64 -9.48
N GLU A 29 -10.93 3.98 -10.76
CA GLU A 29 -10.45 3.07 -11.81
C GLU A 29 -8.92 3.18 -12.01
N ALA A 30 -8.21 3.75 -11.04
CA ALA A 30 -6.78 3.99 -11.13
C ALA A 30 -5.98 2.68 -11.00
N ILE A 31 -5.14 2.39 -12.00
CA ILE A 31 -4.12 1.34 -11.91
C ILE A 31 -2.95 1.89 -11.08
N CYS A 32 -2.56 1.13 -10.05
CA CYS A 32 -1.42 1.44 -9.18
C CYS A 32 -0.44 0.27 -9.21
N GLU A 33 0.81 0.53 -8.84
CA GLU A 33 1.87 -0.47 -8.75
C GLU A 33 2.34 -0.59 -7.30
N VAL A 34 2.44 -1.81 -6.79
CA VAL A 34 3.02 -2.11 -5.48
C VAL A 34 4.38 -2.74 -5.72
N GLU A 35 5.43 -1.97 -5.48
CA GLU A 35 6.81 -2.43 -5.57
C GLU A 35 7.22 -3.05 -4.23
N VAL A 36 7.59 -4.34 -4.24
CA VAL A 36 8.15 -5.02 -3.08
C VAL A 36 9.68 -5.03 -3.19
N PHE A 37 10.37 -4.64 -2.12
CA PHE A 37 11.83 -4.61 -2.13
C PHE A 37 12.40 -6.01 -2.33
N LYS A 38 13.51 -6.10 -3.08
CA LYS A 38 14.15 -7.37 -3.47
C LYS A 38 14.41 -8.32 -2.30
N GLU A 39 14.73 -7.80 -1.12
CA GLU A 39 14.95 -8.59 0.11
C GLU A 39 13.71 -9.35 0.62
N TYR A 40 12.51 -9.03 0.11
CA TYR A 40 11.24 -9.70 0.42
C TYR A 40 10.61 -10.41 -0.78
N GLU A 41 11.31 -10.50 -1.92
CA GLU A 41 10.80 -11.09 -3.16
C GLU A 41 10.27 -12.52 -2.97
N GLU A 42 10.94 -13.34 -2.14
CA GLU A 42 10.50 -14.71 -1.84
C GLU A 42 9.11 -14.77 -1.21
N GLY A 43 8.67 -13.70 -0.52
CA GLY A 43 7.34 -13.60 0.07
C GLY A 43 6.21 -13.44 -0.95
N LEU A 44 6.54 -13.19 -2.22
CA LEU A 44 5.58 -13.09 -3.32
C LEU A 44 5.24 -14.44 -3.97
N LYS A 45 5.82 -15.54 -3.48
CA LYS A 45 5.55 -16.87 -4.03
C LYS A 45 4.03 -17.13 -4.10
N ASP A 46 3.57 -17.59 -5.26
CA ASP A 46 2.18 -17.94 -5.56
C ASP A 46 1.20 -16.74 -5.51
N ILE A 47 1.67 -15.49 -5.45
CA ILE A 47 0.81 -14.30 -5.40
C ILE A 47 -0.11 -14.21 -6.62
N GLU A 48 0.34 -14.71 -7.77
CA GLU A 48 -0.39 -14.79 -9.02
C GLU A 48 -1.60 -15.73 -8.97
N THR A 49 -1.69 -16.61 -7.96
CA THR A 49 -2.83 -17.52 -7.78
C THR A 49 -4.06 -16.83 -7.17
N PHE A 50 -3.90 -15.61 -6.63
CA PHE A 50 -4.97 -14.84 -6.02
C PHE A 50 -5.52 -13.80 -6.99
N SER A 51 -6.85 -13.71 -7.10
CA SER A 51 -7.50 -12.64 -7.88
C SER A 51 -7.52 -11.30 -7.13
N HIS A 52 -7.45 -11.34 -5.80
CA HIS A 52 -7.51 -10.18 -4.91
C HIS A 52 -6.62 -10.39 -3.71
N ILE A 53 -5.98 -9.32 -3.23
CA ILE A 53 -5.11 -9.30 -2.06
C ILE A 53 -5.44 -8.10 -1.18
N PHE A 54 -5.10 -8.17 0.11
CA PHE A 54 -5.10 -7.00 0.98
C PHE A 54 -3.72 -6.34 0.95
N VAL A 55 -3.70 -5.04 0.67
CA VAL A 55 -2.50 -4.22 0.75
C VAL A 55 -2.61 -3.34 1.99
N LEU A 56 -1.77 -3.62 2.99
CA LEU A 56 -1.64 -2.78 4.17
C LEU A 56 -0.49 -1.80 3.95
N TYR A 57 -0.76 -0.51 4.13
CA TYR A 57 0.22 0.53 3.88
C TYR A 57 0.19 1.61 4.94
N TRP A 58 1.31 2.30 5.08
CA TRP A 58 1.48 3.36 6.07
C TRP A 58 1.06 4.71 5.48
N LEU A 59 0.08 5.36 6.11
CA LEU A 59 -0.33 6.73 5.78
C LEU A 59 0.74 7.71 6.31
N HIS A 60 1.90 7.76 5.65
CA HIS A 60 3.08 8.52 6.08
C HIS A 60 2.87 10.05 6.17
N LYS A 61 1.83 10.59 5.53
CA LYS A 61 1.42 12.00 5.62
C LYS A 61 0.25 12.24 6.60
N SER A 62 -0.19 11.22 7.32
CA SER A 62 -1.23 11.39 8.33
C SER A 62 -0.66 12.11 9.56
N GLU A 63 -1.31 13.19 9.95
CA GLU A 63 -0.95 14.00 11.11
C GLU A 63 -2.18 14.16 12.02
N GLY A 64 -1.97 14.09 13.35
CA GLY A 64 -2.99 14.48 14.33
C GLY A 64 -4.29 13.66 14.33
N PHE A 65 -4.19 12.34 14.49
CA PHE A 65 -5.39 11.49 14.63
C PHE A 65 -5.79 11.30 16.11
N SER A 66 -7.10 11.20 16.35
CA SER A 66 -7.69 10.68 17.60
C SER A 66 -8.60 9.53 17.22
N LEU A 67 -8.36 8.36 17.81
CA LEU A 67 -9.19 7.16 17.65
C LEU A 67 -10.18 7.04 18.82
#